data_AF-A0A920VXD1-F1
#
_entry.id   AF-A0A920VXD1-F1
#
_cell.length_a   1.000
_cell.length_b   1.000
_cell.length_c   1.000
_cell.angle_alpha   90.00
_cell.angle_beta   90.00
_cell.angle_gamma   90.00
#
_symmetry.space_group_name_H-M   'P 1'
#
loop_
_entity.id
_entity.type
_entity.pdbx_description
1 polymer ?
#
loop_
_entity_poly.entity_id
_entity_poly.type
_entity_poly.pdbx_seq_one_letter_code
_entity_poly.pdbx_strand_id
1 'polypeptide(L)' 'MAWGSLGVAQAVWVLEVEKMGPFIVESDSEGNSLFELCNEKVNENLKSLYEKFPQPVLRRLGEEVDREHEVI' A
#
# COMPACT_ATOMS: atom_id res chain seq x y z
N MET A 1 13.04 30.11 9.04
CA MET A 1 13.05 29.63 7.64
C MET A 1 11.75 28.87 7.44
N ALA A 2 10.74 29.49 6.84
CA ALA A 2 9.47 28.83 6.52
C ALA A 2 9.49 28.52 5.02
N TRP A 3 9.27 27.26 4.69
CA TRP A 3 9.34 26.64 3.35
C TRP A 3 8.18 27.06 2.43
N GLY A 4 7.74 28.32 2.49
CA GLY A 4 6.54 28.82 1.80
C GLY A 4 6.63 28.79 0.27
N SER A 5 7.81 28.57 -0.30
CA SER A 5 8.03 28.48 -1.75
C SER A 5 7.58 27.17 -2.38
N LEU A 6 7.27 26.13 -1.59
CA LEU A 6 6.76 24.84 -2.10
C LEU A 6 5.27 24.92 -2.47
N GLY A 7 4.59 26.02 -2.16
CA GLY A 7 3.15 26.18 -2.35
C GLY A 7 2.33 25.57 -1.21
N VAL A 8 1.04 25.93 -1.15
CA VAL A 8 0.15 25.63 -0.01
C VAL A 8 0.07 24.14 0.34
N ALA A 9 0.07 23.24 -0.65
CA ALA A 9 -0.07 21.80 -0.42
C ALA A 9 1.20 21.13 0.12
N GLN A 10 2.37 21.74 -0.08
CA GLN A 10 3.68 21.14 0.24
C GLN A 10 4.43 21.89 1.34
N ALA A 11 3.90 23.04 1.79
CA ALA A 11 4.44 23.75 2.94
C ALA A 11 4.29 22.91 4.22
N VAL A 12 5.20 23.14 5.18
CA VAL A 12 5.10 22.56 6.52
C VAL A 12 4.17 23.42 7.37
N TRP A 13 3.17 22.78 7.99
CA TRP A 13 2.16 23.44 8.81
C TRP A 13 2.35 23.11 10.28
N VAL A 14 2.21 24.14 11.13
CA VAL A 14 2.11 23.98 12.59
C VAL A 14 0.64 24.19 12.95
N LEU A 15 0.02 23.18 13.56
CA LEU A 15 -1.42 23.16 13.85
C LEU A 15 -1.65 22.90 15.34
N GLU A 16 -2.61 23.61 15.94
CA GLU A 16 -3.21 23.26 17.23
C GLU A 16 -4.51 22.51 16.96
N VAL A 17 -4.69 21.36 17.62
CA VAL A 17 -5.81 20.44 17.37
C VAL A 17 -6.41 19.92 18.67
N GLU A 18 -7.71 19.62 18.67
CA GLU A 18 -8.40 18.95 19.75
C GLU A 18 -9.07 17.68 19.23
N LYS A 19 -8.79 16.51 19.84
CA LYS A 19 -9.36 15.19 19.49
C LYS A 19 -9.25 14.83 18.00
N MET A 20 -8.10 15.09 17.38
CA MET A 20 -7.84 14.73 15.99
C MET A 20 -7.88 13.20 15.80
N GLY A 21 -8.83 12.70 15.01
CA GLY A 21 -9.07 11.27 14.80
C GLY A 21 -10.55 10.95 14.55
N PRO A 22 -10.93 9.66 14.50
CA PRO A 22 -10.11 8.50 14.85
C PRO A 22 -9.08 8.17 13.76
N PHE A 23 -7.92 7.69 14.21
CA PHE A 23 -6.92 7.11 13.33
C PHE A 23 -6.79 5.62 13.60
N ILE A 24 -6.40 4.87 12.57
CA ILE A 24 -6.01 3.48 12.68
C ILE A 24 -4.49 3.45 12.80
N VAL A 25 -3.98 2.67 13.74
CA VAL A 25 -2.54 2.41 13.87
C VAL A 25 -2.16 1.42 12.77
N GLU A 26 -1.43 1.89 11.77
CA GLU A 26 -0.93 1.03 10.69
C GLU A 26 0.30 0.24 11.16
N SER A 27 1.31 0.92 11.70
CA SER A 27 2.50 0.27 12.24
C SER A 27 2.77 0.68 13.68
N ASP A 28 3.44 -0.19 14.45
CA ASP A 28 3.88 0.08 15.82
C ASP A 28 5.41 0.03 15.98
N SER A 29 5.90 0.37 17.18
CA SER A 29 7.32 0.39 17.50
C SER A 29 7.95 -1.00 17.66
N GLU A 30 7.15 -2.06 17.70
CA GLU A 30 7.62 -3.45 17.73
C GLU A 30 7.85 -4.00 16.31
N GLY A 31 7.49 -3.22 15.28
CA GLY A 31 7.63 -3.59 13.88
C GLY A 31 6.43 -4.34 13.32
N ASN A 32 5.29 -4.35 14.03
CA ASN A 32 4.05 -4.89 13.47
C ASN A 32 3.48 -3.92 12.44
N SER A 33 2.95 -4.44 11.33
CA SER A 33 2.26 -3.67 10.27
C SER A 33 0.89 -4.28 9.97
N LEU A 34 -0.15 -3.46 10.05
CA LEU A 34 -1.51 -3.80 9.65
C LEU A 34 -1.60 -4.05 8.14
N PHE A 35 -0.80 -3.35 7.33
CA PHE A 35 -0.72 -3.59 5.90
C PHE A 35 -0.22 -5.00 5.59
N GLU A 36 0.88 -5.43 6.21
CA GLU A 36 1.42 -6.79 6.03
C GLU A 36 0.43 -7.86 6.51
N LEU A 37 -0.17 -7.68 7.69
CA LEU A 37 -1.20 -8.59 8.20
C LEU A 37 -2.43 -8.69 7.28
N CYS A 38 -2.85 -7.58 6.67
CA CYS A 38 -3.94 -7.60 5.70
C CYS A 38 -3.53 -8.30 4.41
N ASN A 39 -2.32 -8.03 3.93
CA ASN A 39 -1.78 -8.70 2.75
C ASN A 39 -1.72 -10.20 2.95
N GLU A 40 -1.15 -10.71 4.06
CA GLU A 40 -1.10 -12.14 4.34
C GLU A 40 -2.48 -12.80 4.20
N LYS A 41 -3.52 -12.22 4.84
CA LYS A 41 -4.90 -12.73 4.76
C LYS A 41 -5.51 -12.69 3.37
N VAL A 42 -5.25 -11.63 2.61
CA VAL A 42 -5.70 -11.54 1.21
C VAL A 42 -4.99 -12.61 0.37
N ASN A 43 -3.70 -12.79 0.60
CA ASN A 43 -2.82 -13.66 -0.18
C ASN A 43 -3.17 -15.14 -0.04
N GLU A 44 -3.60 -15.56 1.15
CA GLU A 44 -4.13 -16.92 1.40
C GLU A 44 -5.18 -17.33 0.36
N ASN A 45 -6.08 -16.41 0.03
CA ASN A 45 -7.18 -16.66 -0.90
C ASN A 45 -6.82 -16.35 -2.35
N LEU A 46 -5.91 -15.40 -2.56
CA LEU A 46 -5.53 -14.92 -3.88
C LEU A 46 -4.88 -16.02 -4.73
N LYS A 47 -4.04 -16.88 -4.15
CA LYS A 47 -3.34 -17.95 -4.89
C LYS A 47 -4.30 -18.87 -5.64
N SER A 48 -5.42 -19.25 -5.01
CA SER A 48 -6.44 -20.11 -5.61
C SER A 48 -7.17 -19.48 -6.80
N LEU A 49 -7.21 -18.14 -6.87
CA LEU A 49 -7.80 -17.42 -7.99
C LEU A 49 -6.94 -17.54 -9.25
N TYR A 50 -5.60 -17.43 -9.09
CA TYR A 50 -4.67 -17.43 -10.21
C TYR A 50 -4.56 -18.80 -10.90
N GLU A 51 -4.81 -19.91 -10.20
CA GLU A 51 -4.78 -21.27 -10.78
C GLU A 51 -5.73 -21.45 -11.98
N LYS A 52 -6.81 -20.66 -12.04
CA LYS A 52 -7.85 -20.78 -13.06
C LYS A 52 -7.72 -19.73 -14.18
N PHE A 53 -6.76 -18.81 -14.08
CA PHE A 53 -6.60 -17.80 -15.13
C PHE A 53 -5.93 -18.40 -16.37
N PRO A 54 -6.47 -18.11 -17.57
CA PRO A 54 -5.77 -18.43 -18.81
C PRO A 54 -4.48 -17.62 -18.88
N GLN A 55 -3.44 -18.16 -19.51
CA GLN A 55 -2.20 -17.42 -19.67
C GLN A 55 -2.42 -16.15 -20.50
N PRO A 56 -1.78 -15.02 -20.14
CA PRO A 56 -1.97 -13.76 -20.83
C PRO A 56 -1.47 -13.89 -22.27
N VAL A 57 -2.26 -13.42 -23.22
CA VAL A 57 -1.92 -13.49 -24.65
C VAL A 57 -0.77 -12.53 -24.98
N LEU A 58 -0.53 -11.50 -24.17
CA LEU A 58 0.44 -10.42 -24.43
C LEU A 58 1.52 -10.31 -23.34
N ARG A 59 2.07 -11.45 -22.88
CA ARG A 59 3.20 -11.55 -21.91
C ARG A 59 4.37 -10.58 -22.15
N ARG A 60 4.63 -10.18 -23.40
CA ARG A 60 5.69 -9.21 -23.77
C ARG A 60 5.48 -7.78 -23.20
N LEU A 61 4.30 -7.48 -22.65
CA LEU A 61 3.98 -6.19 -22.03
C LEU A 61 4.08 -6.22 -20.50
N GLY A 62 4.64 -7.28 -19.92
CA GLY A 62 4.77 -7.42 -18.46
C GLY A 62 3.53 -8.03 -17.78
N GLU A 63 2.59 -8.56 -18.57
CA GLU A 63 1.47 -9.34 -18.04
C GLU A 63 1.99 -10.67 -17.50
N GLU A 64 1.77 -10.89 -16.21
CA GLU A 64 2.23 -12.08 -15.49
C GLU A 64 1.05 -12.70 -14.75
N VAL A 65 1.03 -14.03 -14.69
CA VAL A 65 0.03 -14.83 -13.95
C VAL A 65 0.63 -15.47 -12.72
N ASP A 66 1.96 -15.50 -12.62
CA ASP A 66 2.63 -15.86 -11.38
C ASP A 66 2.86 -14.64 -10.52
N ARG A 67 2.11 -14.58 -9.42
CA ARG A 67 2.20 -13.48 -8.46
C ARG A 67 3.62 -13.28 -7.90
N GLU A 68 4.43 -14.33 -7.80
CA GLU A 68 5.82 -14.20 -7.31
C GLU A 68 6.71 -13.36 -8.26
N HIS A 69 6.24 -13.16 -9.49
CA HIS A 69 6.90 -12.37 -10.52
C HIS A 69 6.16 -11.06 -10.82
N GLU A 70 5.05 -10.76 -10.13
CA GLU A 70 4.40 -9.44 -10.18
C GLU A 70 5.28 -8.41 -9.47
N VAL A 71 5.50 -7.27 -10.13
CA VAL A 71 6.25 -6.15 -9.54
C VAL A 71 5.29 -5.32 -8.69
N ILE A 72 5.54 -5.24 -7.38
CA ILE A 72 4.83 -4.34 -6.45
C ILE A 72 5.60 -3.02 -6.32
#